data_AF-A0A660QVH2-F1
#
_entry.id   AF-A0A660QVH2-F1
#
_cell.length_a   1.000
_cell.length_b   1.000
_cell.length_c   1.000
_cell.angle_alpha   90.00
_cell.angle_beta   90.00
_cell.angle_gamma   90.00
#
_symmetry.space_group_name_H-M   'P 1'
#
loop_
_entity.id
_entity.type
_entity.pdbx_description
1 polymer ?
#
loop_
_entity_poly.entity_id
_entity_poly.type
_entity_poly.pdbx_seq_one_letter_code
_entity_poly.pdbx_strand_id
1 'polypeptide(L)'
;MTAENIVGFLFGKMNQPPEYDFIAVPSRYANFLKIDLSENYTTFMKTFNETKTKLFNQIPEVADISREFCNYVKTYIVRKGPSLFGSELSAALRDNDSDLVHYILEELTKDWSLKMEITVEFSTLKYEEISAMSFLHIWEDLDDSNVQEVMKRPDIASLPEAFPIVDPIAGRSITEFDIGDPVFFVVINARDPGLMERLQKLFPKNFFEGKNTVPLAGTLVAKELVKTSRRDFYLLKVDMGDGLLARCLVPKNLKIMSDYQRYEMKVASQNEKKWEKELE
;
A
#
# COMPACT_ATOMS: atom_id res chain seq x y z
N MET A 1 -31.75 -11.18 18.29
CA MET A 1 -30.43 -10.61 17.95
C MET A 1 -29.58 -11.74 17.42
N THR A 2 -29.24 -11.70 16.14
CA THR A 2 -28.25 -12.58 15.53
C THR A 2 -26.88 -12.17 16.05
N ALA A 3 -26.16 -13.09 16.68
CA ALA A 3 -24.75 -12.86 16.96
C ALA A 3 -24.02 -12.78 15.61
N GLU A 4 -23.10 -11.82 15.50
CA GLU A 4 -22.35 -11.52 14.29
C GLU A 4 -20.86 -11.48 14.63
N ASN A 5 -20.04 -11.87 13.66
CA ASN A 5 -18.59 -11.72 13.71
C ASN A 5 -18.19 -10.78 12.59
N ILE A 6 -17.38 -9.76 12.93
CA ILE A 6 -17.00 -8.70 12.01
C ILE A 6 -15.48 -8.65 11.97
N VAL A 7 -14.92 -8.65 10.76
CA VAL A 7 -13.50 -8.43 10.52
C VAL A 7 -13.34 -7.41 9.41
N GLY A 8 -12.34 -6.53 9.52
CA GLY A 8 -12.12 -5.48 8.54
C GLY A 8 -10.90 -4.66 8.86
N PHE A 9 -10.78 -3.54 8.15
CA PHE A 9 -9.68 -2.61 8.34
C PHE A 9 -10.17 -1.16 8.32
N LEU A 10 -9.39 -0.31 8.98
CA LEU A 10 -9.40 1.15 8.85
C LEU A 10 -7.99 1.54 8.45
N PHE A 11 -7.83 2.22 7.32
CA PHE A 11 -6.55 2.62 6.77
C PHE A 11 -6.61 4.08 6.35
N GLY A 12 -5.71 4.91 6.87
CA GLY A 12 -5.83 6.36 6.71
C GLY A 12 -4.50 7.09 6.75
N LYS A 13 -4.55 8.36 6.35
CA LYS A 13 -3.48 9.34 6.56
C LYS A 13 -3.95 10.37 7.57
N MET A 14 -2.98 11.02 8.21
CA MET A 14 -3.23 12.12 9.11
C MET A 14 -4.10 13.20 8.44
N ASN A 15 -5.16 13.63 9.14
CA ASN A 15 -6.11 14.65 8.71
C ASN A 15 -6.93 14.30 7.45
N GLN A 16 -6.94 13.04 7.02
CA GLN A 16 -7.74 12.56 5.89
C GLN A 16 -8.79 11.54 6.37
N PRO A 17 -9.94 11.44 5.67
CA PRO A 17 -10.89 10.36 5.94
C PRO A 17 -10.20 9.00 5.77
N PRO A 18 -10.35 8.06 6.72
CA PRO A 18 -9.83 6.71 6.53
C PRO A 18 -10.64 5.98 5.46
N GLU A 19 -9.94 5.19 4.65
CA GLU A 19 -10.53 4.08 3.91
C GLU A 19 -10.86 2.95 4.88
N TYR A 20 -11.94 2.24 4.62
CA TYR A 20 -12.34 1.11 5.44
C TYR A 20 -13.15 0.13 4.62
N ASP A 21 -13.10 -1.12 5.06
CA ASP A 21 -13.95 -2.18 4.53
C ASP A 21 -14.10 -3.26 5.60
N PHE A 22 -15.26 -3.91 5.61
CA PHE A 22 -15.60 -4.91 6.63
C PHE A 22 -16.36 -6.08 6.00
N ILE A 23 -16.13 -7.26 6.56
CA ILE A 23 -16.90 -8.47 6.34
C ILE A 23 -17.61 -8.78 7.65
N ALA A 24 -18.93 -8.64 7.64
CA ALA A 24 -19.79 -9.02 8.75
C ALA A 24 -20.51 -10.33 8.39
N VAL A 25 -20.38 -11.34 9.25
CA VAL A 25 -21.02 -12.65 9.05
C VAL A 25 -21.90 -13.01 10.26
N PRO A 26 -23.07 -13.63 10.03
CA PRO A 26 -23.80 -14.31 11.10
C PRO A 26 -22.92 -15.36 11.77
N SER A 27 -23.03 -15.54 13.10
CA SER A 27 -22.16 -16.47 13.85
C SER A 27 -22.15 -17.91 13.34
N ARG A 28 -23.23 -18.37 12.67
CA ARG A 28 -23.26 -19.69 12.02
C ARG A 28 -22.21 -19.86 10.91
N TYR A 29 -21.68 -18.76 10.37
CA TYR A 29 -20.64 -18.72 9.35
C TYR A 29 -19.30 -18.21 9.87
N ALA A 30 -19.12 -18.04 11.18
CA ALA A 30 -17.88 -17.52 11.78
C ALA A 30 -16.64 -18.34 11.38
N ASN A 31 -16.78 -19.67 11.22
CA ASN A 31 -15.69 -20.57 10.83
C ASN A 31 -15.11 -20.29 9.43
N PHE A 32 -15.82 -19.51 8.59
CA PHE A 32 -15.34 -19.08 7.29
C PHE A 32 -14.52 -17.78 7.34
N LEU A 33 -14.57 -17.03 8.45
CA LEU A 33 -13.69 -15.89 8.70
C LEU A 33 -12.34 -16.38 9.24
N LYS A 34 -11.44 -16.74 8.31
CA LYS A 34 -10.06 -17.12 8.63
C LYS A 34 -9.13 -16.01 8.18
N ILE A 35 -9.07 -14.94 8.97
CA ILE A 35 -8.20 -13.79 8.73
C ILE A 35 -7.37 -13.60 10.00
N ASP A 36 -6.06 -13.60 9.85
CA ASP A 36 -5.12 -13.32 10.93
C ASP A 36 -4.80 -11.81 10.92
N LEU A 37 -5.11 -11.13 12.02
CA LEU A 37 -4.90 -9.69 12.16
C LEU A 37 -3.42 -9.32 12.28
N SER A 38 -2.56 -10.27 12.65
CA SER A 38 -1.13 -10.05 12.84
C SER A 38 -0.32 -10.11 11.54
N GLU A 39 -0.96 -10.47 10.42
CA GLU A 39 -0.32 -10.48 9.10
C GLU A 39 0.12 -9.07 8.67
N ASN A 40 1.20 -8.99 7.89
CA ASN A 40 1.59 -7.72 7.27
C ASN A 40 0.50 -7.21 6.31
N TYR A 41 0.49 -5.90 6.05
CA TYR A 41 -0.50 -5.24 5.21
C TYR A 41 -0.81 -5.94 3.88
N THR A 42 0.22 -6.38 3.14
CA THR A 42 0.02 -6.96 1.80
C THR A 42 -0.66 -8.33 1.89
N THR A 43 -0.21 -9.18 2.82
CA THR A 43 -0.80 -10.49 3.05
C THR A 43 -2.24 -10.35 3.57
N PHE A 44 -2.44 -9.50 4.58
CA PHE A 44 -3.77 -9.23 5.14
C PHE A 44 -4.75 -8.76 4.06
N MET A 45 -4.38 -7.75 3.25
CA MET A 45 -5.25 -7.21 2.21
C MET A 45 -5.60 -8.26 1.14
N LYS A 46 -4.67 -9.14 0.79
CA LYS A 46 -4.93 -10.25 -0.14
C LYS A 46 -5.92 -11.25 0.48
N THR A 47 -5.62 -11.77 1.66
CA THR A 47 -6.46 -12.73 2.39
C THR A 47 -7.87 -12.18 2.62
N PHE A 48 -7.98 -10.90 2.99
CA PHE A 48 -9.24 -10.20 3.18
C PHE A 48 -10.06 -10.15 1.88
N ASN A 49 -9.48 -9.69 0.77
CA ASN A 49 -10.18 -9.57 -0.51
C ASN A 49 -10.62 -10.92 -1.08
N GLU A 50 -9.78 -11.95 -0.98
CA GLU A 50 -10.10 -13.32 -1.39
C GLU A 50 -11.24 -13.90 -0.54
N THR A 51 -11.17 -13.73 0.78
CA THR A 51 -12.21 -14.17 1.73
C THR A 51 -13.53 -13.47 1.46
N LYS A 52 -13.50 -12.14 1.28
CA LYS A 52 -14.68 -11.33 0.96
C LYS A 52 -15.34 -11.79 -0.33
N THR A 53 -14.56 -11.93 -1.40
CA THR A 53 -15.07 -12.36 -2.72
C THR A 53 -15.71 -13.74 -2.63
N LYS A 54 -15.05 -14.68 -1.95
CA LYS A 54 -15.58 -16.04 -1.75
C LYS A 54 -16.90 -16.02 -0.98
N LEU A 55 -16.95 -15.32 0.15
CA LEU A 55 -18.13 -15.27 1.01
C LEU A 55 -19.31 -14.60 0.31
N PHE A 56 -19.08 -13.47 -0.36
CA PHE A 56 -20.16 -12.72 -1.03
C PHE A 56 -20.78 -13.51 -2.18
N ASN A 57 -19.98 -14.33 -2.87
CA ASN A 57 -20.48 -15.19 -3.95
C ASN A 57 -21.24 -16.42 -3.44
N GLN A 58 -20.91 -16.91 -2.23
CA GLN A 58 -21.49 -18.14 -1.68
C GLN A 58 -22.67 -17.88 -0.75
N ILE A 59 -22.70 -16.73 -0.08
CA ILE A 59 -23.66 -16.41 0.99
C ILE A 59 -24.15 -14.96 0.80
N PRO A 60 -25.23 -14.73 0.04
CA PRO A 60 -25.73 -13.38 -0.25
C PRO A 60 -26.01 -12.52 0.99
N GLU A 61 -26.51 -13.12 2.06
CA GLU A 61 -26.78 -12.47 3.35
C GLU A 61 -25.51 -11.82 3.96
N VAL A 62 -24.33 -12.41 3.76
CA VAL A 62 -23.06 -11.83 4.23
C VAL A 62 -22.78 -10.51 3.52
N ALA A 63 -23.08 -10.43 2.21
CA ALA A 63 -22.89 -9.20 1.45
C ALA A 63 -23.82 -8.08 1.93
N ASP A 64 -25.06 -8.43 2.30
CA ASP A 64 -26.04 -7.46 2.79
C ASP A 64 -25.67 -6.93 4.19
N ILE A 65 -25.38 -7.81 5.15
CA ILE A 65 -24.98 -7.40 6.51
C ILE A 65 -23.66 -6.61 6.48
N SER A 66 -22.69 -7.03 5.67
CA SER A 66 -21.43 -6.28 5.49
C SER A 66 -21.67 -4.87 4.94
N ARG A 67 -22.61 -4.72 4.00
CA ARG A 67 -22.97 -3.42 3.43
C ARG A 67 -23.68 -2.54 4.46
N GLU A 68 -24.56 -3.11 5.26
CA GLU A 68 -25.24 -2.41 6.37
C GLU A 68 -24.22 -1.90 7.40
N PHE A 69 -23.28 -2.75 7.81
CA PHE A 69 -22.22 -2.36 8.75
C PHE A 69 -21.31 -1.27 8.17
N CYS A 70 -20.91 -1.39 6.89
CA CYS A 70 -20.13 -0.34 6.23
C CYS A 70 -20.88 1.00 6.17
N ASN A 71 -22.19 0.98 5.90
CA ASN A 71 -23.02 2.19 5.90
C ASN A 71 -23.18 2.79 7.30
N TYR A 72 -23.26 1.96 8.32
CA TYR A 72 -23.24 2.36 9.72
C TYR A 72 -21.93 3.11 10.05
N VAL A 73 -20.78 2.49 9.76
CA VAL A 73 -19.45 3.10 9.96
C VAL A 73 -19.32 4.42 9.20
N LYS A 74 -19.76 4.45 7.93
CA LYS A 74 -19.80 5.68 7.12
C LYS A 74 -20.56 6.80 7.83
N THR A 75 -21.75 6.50 8.34
CA THR A 75 -22.62 7.47 8.99
C THR A 75 -21.98 8.01 10.27
N TYR A 76 -21.35 7.14 11.05
CA TYR A 76 -20.59 7.53 12.24
C TYR A 76 -19.44 8.49 11.88
N ILE A 77 -18.60 8.13 10.91
CA ILE A 77 -17.43 8.93 10.49
C ILE A 77 -17.87 10.31 9.97
N VAL A 78 -18.93 10.36 9.15
CA VAL A 78 -19.49 11.62 8.64
C VAL A 78 -20.00 12.50 9.78
N ARG A 79 -20.71 11.92 10.76
CA ARG A 79 -21.23 12.63 11.94
C ARG A 79 -20.11 13.20 12.81
N LYS A 80 -19.03 12.43 13.01
CA LYS A 80 -17.87 12.85 13.81
C LYS A 80 -17.00 13.89 13.10
N GLY A 81 -17.05 13.95 11.78
CA GLY A 81 -16.16 14.76 10.96
C GLY A 81 -15.02 13.88 10.42
N PRO A 82 -14.99 13.58 9.11
CA PRO A 82 -14.08 12.55 8.58
C PRO A 82 -12.59 12.82 8.83
N SER A 83 -12.14 14.08 8.65
CA SER A 83 -10.77 14.47 8.95
C SER A 83 -10.46 14.41 10.45
N LEU A 84 -11.41 14.79 11.32
CA LEU A 84 -11.22 14.76 12.77
C LEU A 84 -11.03 13.32 13.26
N PHE A 85 -11.87 12.40 12.78
CA PHE A 85 -11.74 10.97 13.08
C PHE A 85 -10.41 10.41 12.58
N GLY A 86 -9.97 10.79 11.38
CA GLY A 86 -8.65 10.43 10.87
C GLY A 86 -7.49 10.96 11.71
N SER A 87 -7.59 12.19 12.22
CA SER A 87 -6.59 12.80 13.12
C SER A 87 -6.51 12.09 14.47
N GLU A 88 -7.65 11.73 15.04
CA GLU A 88 -7.74 11.01 16.32
C GLU A 88 -7.11 9.61 16.23
N LEU A 89 -7.45 8.84 15.18
CA LEU A 89 -6.79 7.57 14.89
C LEU A 89 -5.28 7.77 14.73
N SER A 90 -4.87 8.76 13.94
CA SER A 90 -3.45 9.02 13.68
C SER A 90 -2.66 9.43 14.94
N ALA A 91 -3.31 10.10 15.90
CA ALA A 91 -2.71 10.43 17.19
C ALA A 91 -2.51 9.15 18.02
N ALA A 92 -3.55 8.32 18.15
CA ALA A 92 -3.48 7.06 18.89
C ALA A 92 -2.38 6.13 18.34
N LEU A 93 -2.28 5.99 17.02
CA LEU A 93 -1.24 5.17 16.39
C LEU A 93 0.18 5.74 16.56
N ARG A 94 0.35 7.07 16.54
CA ARG A 94 1.66 7.71 16.69
C ARG A 94 2.22 7.51 18.10
N ASP A 95 1.36 7.62 19.09
CA ASP A 95 1.72 7.50 20.51
C ASP A 95 1.72 6.04 20.97
N ASN A 96 1.39 5.11 20.05
CA ASN A 96 1.25 3.68 20.30
C ASN A 96 0.29 3.37 21.46
N ASP A 97 -0.78 4.16 21.57
CA ASP A 97 -1.75 4.14 22.66
C ASP A 97 -2.87 3.13 22.35
N SER A 98 -2.67 1.90 22.82
CA SER A 98 -3.62 0.81 22.62
C SER A 98 -4.98 1.08 23.27
N ASP A 99 -5.00 1.72 24.44
CA ASP A 99 -6.25 2.00 25.16
C ASP A 99 -7.10 3.01 24.39
N LEU A 100 -6.45 4.04 23.83
CA LEU A 100 -7.12 5.02 22.98
C LEU A 100 -7.64 4.39 21.68
N VAL A 101 -6.87 3.51 21.02
CA VAL A 101 -7.35 2.79 19.84
C VAL A 101 -8.59 1.96 20.18
N HIS A 102 -8.56 1.22 21.28
CA HIS A 102 -9.71 0.43 21.74
C HIS A 102 -10.92 1.33 22.01
N TYR A 103 -10.75 2.42 22.75
CA TYR A 103 -11.82 3.38 23.04
C TYR A 103 -12.46 3.95 21.77
N ILE A 104 -11.65 4.33 20.78
CA ILE A 104 -12.15 4.85 19.50
C ILE A 104 -13.03 3.81 18.78
N LEU A 105 -12.62 2.54 18.79
CA LEU A 105 -13.36 1.45 18.14
C LEU A 105 -14.62 1.04 18.90
N GLU A 106 -14.59 1.06 20.24
CA GLU A 106 -15.79 0.87 21.07
C GLU A 106 -16.80 1.98 20.79
N GLU A 107 -16.36 3.24 20.77
CA GLU A 107 -17.22 4.37 20.45
C GLU A 107 -17.77 4.32 19.02
N LEU A 108 -16.98 3.82 18.07
CA LEU A 108 -17.43 3.59 16.69
C LEU A 108 -18.56 2.56 16.63
N THR A 109 -18.52 1.53 17.46
CA THR A 109 -19.40 0.35 17.36
C THR A 109 -20.55 0.32 18.37
N LYS A 110 -20.58 1.27 19.32
CA LYS A 110 -21.55 1.29 20.43
C LYS A 110 -23.03 1.31 20.01
N ASP A 111 -23.35 1.96 18.89
CA ASP A 111 -24.72 2.07 18.39
C ASP A 111 -25.10 0.83 17.53
N TRP A 112 -24.11 0.01 17.13
CA TRP A 112 -24.32 -1.24 16.40
C TRP A 112 -24.66 -2.41 17.34
N SER A 113 -23.90 -2.56 18.43
CA SER A 113 -24.13 -3.61 19.43
C SER A 113 -23.87 -3.10 20.84
N LEU A 114 -24.73 -3.51 21.78
CA LEU A 114 -24.59 -3.21 23.21
C LEU A 114 -23.37 -3.88 23.85
N LYS A 115 -22.89 -4.99 23.29
CA LYS A 115 -21.70 -5.72 23.72
C LYS A 115 -20.97 -6.22 22.49
N MET A 116 -19.82 -5.62 22.20
CA MET A 116 -18.93 -6.03 21.13
C MET A 116 -17.57 -6.33 21.75
N GLU A 117 -17.05 -7.54 21.51
CA GLU A 117 -15.69 -7.89 21.86
C GLU A 117 -14.78 -7.46 20.71
N ILE A 118 -13.87 -6.52 20.97
CA ILE A 118 -13.01 -5.92 19.95
C ILE A 118 -11.59 -6.43 20.17
N THR A 119 -11.00 -6.96 19.10
CA THR A 119 -9.57 -7.25 19.00
C THR A 119 -9.01 -6.43 17.84
N VAL A 120 -7.89 -5.73 18.07
CA VAL A 120 -7.30 -4.83 17.09
C VAL A 120 -5.79 -5.03 17.05
N GLU A 121 -5.26 -5.08 15.84
CA GLU A 121 -3.83 -4.95 15.55
C GLU A 121 -3.65 -3.64 14.79
N PHE A 122 -2.67 -2.83 15.18
CA PHE A 122 -2.42 -1.54 14.55
C PHE A 122 -0.93 -1.28 14.38
N SER A 123 -0.59 -0.61 13.28
CA SER A 123 0.79 -0.22 12.99
C SER A 123 0.81 1.01 12.11
N THR A 124 1.92 1.75 12.15
CA THR A 124 2.20 2.81 11.19
C THR A 124 3.01 2.24 10.04
N LEU A 125 2.65 2.61 8.81
CA LEU A 125 3.32 2.15 7.60
C LEU A 125 3.80 3.34 6.78
N LYS A 126 5.06 3.30 6.37
CA LYS A 126 5.61 4.21 5.36
C LYS A 126 5.32 3.67 3.97
N TYR A 127 5.20 4.56 2.99
CA TYR A 127 4.95 4.12 1.61
C TYR A 127 6.09 3.23 1.07
N GLU A 128 7.33 3.45 1.49
CA GLU A 128 8.49 2.63 1.12
C GLU A 128 8.34 1.20 1.63
N GLU A 129 7.81 1.03 2.84
CA GLU A 129 7.55 -0.28 3.45
C GLU A 129 6.43 -0.99 2.68
N ILE A 130 5.35 -0.30 2.36
CA ILE A 130 4.26 -0.83 1.53
C ILE A 130 4.79 -1.23 0.14
N SER A 131 5.65 -0.40 -0.44
CA SER A 131 6.26 -0.65 -1.76
C SER A 131 7.17 -1.87 -1.73
N ALA A 132 8.00 -2.01 -0.70
CA ALA A 132 8.88 -3.17 -0.51
C ALA A 132 8.09 -4.46 -0.28
N MET A 133 7.05 -4.44 0.57
CA MET A 133 6.16 -5.59 0.79
C MET A 133 5.44 -5.99 -0.51
N SER A 134 4.95 -5.00 -1.26
CA SER A 134 4.29 -5.22 -2.55
C SER A 134 5.25 -5.86 -3.56
N PHE A 135 6.51 -5.41 -3.60
CA PHE A 135 7.54 -5.99 -4.46
C PHE A 135 7.84 -7.45 -4.12
N LEU A 136 8.00 -7.80 -2.83
CA LEU A 136 8.25 -9.19 -2.41
C LEU A 136 7.11 -10.12 -2.82
N HIS A 137 5.85 -9.67 -2.72
CA HIS A 137 4.70 -10.45 -3.17
C HIS A 137 4.58 -10.53 -4.71
N ILE A 138 5.24 -9.65 -5.46
CA ILE A 138 5.39 -9.79 -6.91
C ILE A 138 6.49 -10.80 -7.25
N TRP A 139 7.53 -10.88 -6.42
CA TRP A 139 8.64 -11.81 -6.62
C TRP A 139 8.17 -13.26 -6.74
N GLU A 140 7.15 -13.65 -5.96
CA GLU A 140 6.52 -14.98 -6.03
C GLU A 140 5.89 -15.32 -7.39
N ASP A 141 5.59 -14.30 -8.21
CA ASP A 141 5.05 -14.47 -9.56
C ASP A 141 6.08 -14.22 -10.67
N LEU A 142 7.33 -13.87 -10.32
CA LEU A 142 8.41 -13.74 -11.30
C LEU A 142 8.81 -15.09 -11.92
N ASP A 143 8.40 -16.21 -11.34
CA ASP A 143 8.65 -17.56 -11.87
C ASP A 143 7.81 -17.91 -13.12
N ASP A 144 6.87 -17.04 -13.53
CA ASP A 144 6.14 -17.24 -14.79
C ASP A 144 7.07 -17.12 -16.01
N SER A 145 6.99 -18.09 -16.92
CA SER A 145 7.85 -18.19 -18.09
C SER A 145 7.85 -16.94 -18.99
N ASN A 146 6.71 -16.26 -19.11
CA ASN A 146 6.60 -15.06 -19.95
C ASN A 146 7.32 -13.86 -19.31
N VAL A 147 7.21 -13.74 -17.98
CA VAL A 147 7.95 -12.72 -17.22
C VAL A 147 9.45 -12.95 -17.36
N GLN A 148 9.92 -14.19 -17.20
CA GLN A 148 11.33 -14.54 -17.34
C GLN A 148 11.89 -14.22 -18.73
N GLU A 149 11.12 -14.44 -19.79
CA GLU A 149 11.51 -14.12 -21.16
C GLU A 149 11.64 -12.61 -21.37
N VAL A 150 10.63 -11.83 -20.94
CA VAL A 150 10.65 -10.37 -21.01
C VAL A 150 11.84 -9.78 -20.24
N MET A 151 12.14 -10.32 -19.05
CA MET A 151 13.22 -9.84 -18.19
C MET A 151 14.63 -10.15 -18.73
N LYS A 152 14.75 -11.05 -19.72
CA LYS A 152 16.01 -11.37 -20.41
C LYS A 152 16.29 -10.50 -21.64
N ARG A 153 15.33 -9.66 -22.06
CA ARG A 153 15.50 -8.81 -23.23
C ARG A 153 16.70 -7.86 -23.07
N PRO A 154 17.56 -7.69 -24.10
CA PRO A 154 18.77 -6.87 -23.99
C PRO A 154 18.52 -5.41 -23.59
N ASP A 155 17.38 -4.85 -23.99
CA ASP A 155 16.99 -3.45 -23.72
C ASP A 155 16.50 -3.23 -22.27
N ILE A 156 16.44 -4.28 -21.46
CA ILE A 156 15.90 -4.27 -20.08
C ILE A 156 16.84 -4.99 -19.11
N ALA A 157 17.47 -6.11 -19.50
CA ALA A 157 18.16 -7.02 -18.59
C ALA A 157 19.30 -6.39 -17.75
N SER A 158 19.94 -5.35 -18.29
CA SER A 158 21.02 -4.59 -17.63
C SER A 158 20.54 -3.37 -16.85
N LEU A 159 19.26 -3.00 -16.97
CA LEU A 159 18.71 -1.84 -16.29
C LEU A 159 18.56 -2.12 -14.77
N PRO A 160 18.78 -1.09 -13.93
CA PRO A 160 18.50 -1.18 -12.51
C PRO A 160 17.00 -1.41 -12.31
N GLU A 161 16.69 -2.23 -11.32
CA GLU A 161 15.33 -2.53 -10.89
C GLU A 161 14.87 -1.46 -9.91
N ALA A 162 13.83 -0.74 -10.33
CA ALA A 162 13.14 0.25 -9.53
C ALA A 162 11.72 -0.24 -9.24
N PHE A 163 11.10 0.34 -8.21
CA PHE A 163 9.72 0.09 -7.87
C PHE A 163 9.01 1.38 -7.46
N PRO A 164 7.82 1.69 -8.02
CA PRO A 164 7.15 2.94 -7.74
C PRO A 164 6.67 3.01 -6.30
N ILE A 165 6.54 4.24 -5.81
CA ILE A 165 5.96 4.51 -4.49
C ILE A 165 4.47 4.17 -4.54
N VAL A 166 4.10 3.09 -3.89
CA VAL A 166 2.70 2.65 -3.76
C VAL A 166 1.95 3.63 -2.86
N ASP A 167 0.81 4.13 -3.32
CA ASP A 167 -0.10 4.95 -2.52
C ASP A 167 -1.52 4.37 -2.66
N PRO A 168 -1.96 3.49 -1.74
CA PRO A 168 -3.25 2.81 -1.88
C PRO A 168 -4.44 3.75 -1.68
N ILE A 169 -4.27 4.85 -0.95
CA ILE A 169 -5.34 5.79 -0.60
C ILE A 169 -5.61 6.77 -1.73
N ALA A 170 -4.56 7.47 -2.17
CA ALA A 170 -4.68 8.60 -3.07
C ALA A 170 -3.82 8.47 -4.32
N GLY A 171 -3.21 7.30 -4.52
CA GLY A 171 -2.51 6.99 -5.75
C GLY A 171 -3.48 6.77 -6.90
N ARG A 172 -2.97 7.01 -8.11
CA ARG A 172 -3.66 6.70 -9.36
C ARG A 172 -3.24 5.31 -9.82
N SER A 173 -4.14 4.59 -10.50
CA SER A 173 -3.77 3.31 -11.09
C SER A 173 -2.69 3.52 -12.15
N ILE A 174 -1.71 2.62 -12.22
CA ILE A 174 -0.69 2.65 -13.29
C ILE A 174 -1.31 2.60 -14.70
N THR A 175 -2.53 2.08 -14.83
CA THR A 175 -3.29 2.11 -16.09
C THR A 175 -3.52 3.53 -16.61
N GLU A 176 -3.66 4.51 -15.71
CA GLU A 176 -3.97 5.91 -16.00
C GLU A 176 -2.74 6.78 -16.29
N PHE A 177 -1.52 6.24 -16.18
CA PHE A 177 -0.28 6.98 -16.45
C PHE A 177 0.10 6.86 -17.91
N ASP A 178 0.39 7.97 -18.56
CA ASP A 178 0.85 8.00 -19.95
C ASP A 178 2.37 8.19 -20.05
N ILE A 179 2.92 7.87 -21.22
CA ILE A 179 4.34 8.15 -21.51
C ILE A 179 4.56 9.67 -21.39
N GLY A 180 5.56 10.07 -20.61
CA GLY A 180 5.83 11.46 -20.24
C GLY A 180 5.40 11.83 -18.83
N ASP A 181 4.57 11.01 -18.17
CA ASP A 181 4.15 11.29 -16.80
C ASP A 181 5.29 11.08 -15.78
N PRO A 182 5.34 11.88 -14.71
CA PRO A 182 6.30 11.67 -13.62
C PRO A 182 5.96 10.41 -12.83
N VAL A 183 6.99 9.64 -12.49
CA VAL A 183 6.88 8.46 -11.61
C VAL A 183 7.90 8.60 -10.50
N PHE A 184 7.43 8.44 -9.26
CA PHE A 184 8.29 8.40 -8.08
C PHE A 184 8.58 6.96 -7.70
N PHE A 185 9.84 6.61 -7.47
CA PHE A 185 10.26 5.22 -7.25
C PHE A 185 11.43 5.11 -6.29
N VAL A 186 11.65 3.91 -5.76
CA VAL A 186 12.89 3.51 -5.11
C VAL A 186 13.66 2.54 -6.00
N VAL A 187 14.98 2.68 -6.05
CA VAL A 187 15.86 1.69 -6.68
C VAL A 187 16.05 0.54 -5.70
N ILE A 188 15.54 -0.64 -6.06
CA ILE A 188 15.62 -1.84 -5.24
C ILE A 188 16.95 -2.53 -5.43
N ASN A 189 17.38 -2.66 -6.69
CA ASN A 189 18.58 -3.40 -7.03
C ASN A 189 19.20 -2.88 -8.32
N ALA A 190 20.53 -2.91 -8.43
CA ALA A 190 21.23 -2.80 -9.70
C ALA A 190 22.09 -4.05 -9.87
N ARG A 191 21.85 -4.79 -10.95
CA ARG A 191 22.61 -6.03 -11.23
C ARG A 191 24.09 -5.76 -11.49
N ASP A 192 24.42 -4.56 -11.97
CA ASP A 192 25.79 -4.09 -12.15
C ASP A 192 26.23 -3.22 -10.95
N PRO A 193 27.24 -3.62 -10.17
CA PRO A 193 27.80 -2.80 -9.08
C PRO A 193 28.25 -1.40 -9.53
N GLY A 194 28.81 -1.27 -10.75
CA GLY A 194 29.26 0.02 -11.28
C GLY A 194 28.11 1.00 -11.53
N LEU A 195 26.92 0.47 -11.83
CA LEU A 195 25.70 1.27 -11.99
C LEU A 195 25.19 1.79 -10.65
N MET A 196 25.26 0.98 -9.59
CA MET A 196 24.86 1.42 -8.25
C MET A 196 25.77 2.53 -7.72
N GLU A 197 27.09 2.41 -7.92
CA GLU A 197 28.03 3.48 -7.58
C GLU A 197 27.74 4.77 -8.35
N ARG A 198 27.40 4.66 -9.64
CA ARG A 198 27.01 5.81 -10.46
C ARG A 198 25.74 6.48 -9.93
N LEU A 199 24.72 5.70 -9.57
CA LEU A 199 23.48 6.21 -8.97
C LEU A 199 23.74 6.92 -7.64
N GLN A 200 24.59 6.37 -6.78
CA GLN A 200 24.97 7.01 -5.52
C GLN A 200 25.73 8.32 -5.72
N LYS A 201 26.56 8.43 -6.77
CA LYS A 201 27.26 9.68 -7.10
C LYS A 201 26.34 10.77 -7.64
N LEU A 202 25.34 10.40 -8.46
CA LEU A 202 24.40 11.35 -9.03
C LEU A 202 23.33 11.80 -8.01
N PHE A 203 22.91 10.89 -7.13
CA PHE A 203 21.86 11.14 -6.15
C PHE A 203 22.33 10.87 -4.70
N PRO A 204 23.41 11.52 -4.22
CA PRO A 204 24.04 11.16 -2.95
C PRO A 204 23.13 11.36 -1.73
N LYS A 205 22.14 12.27 -1.83
CA LYS A 205 21.17 12.50 -0.76
C LYS A 205 20.12 11.40 -0.65
N ASN A 206 19.92 10.63 -1.72
CA ASN A 206 18.87 9.62 -1.82
C ASN A 206 19.32 8.23 -1.38
N PHE A 207 20.63 8.03 -1.20
CA PHE A 207 21.20 6.75 -0.80
C PHE A 207 21.85 6.85 0.59
N PHE A 208 21.68 5.80 1.39
CA PHE A 208 22.36 5.63 2.68
C PHE A 208 22.78 4.16 2.80
N GLU A 209 24.04 3.91 3.15
CA GLU A 209 24.63 2.56 3.22
C GLU A 209 24.36 1.72 1.95
N GLY A 210 24.38 2.38 0.79
CA GLY A 210 24.16 1.76 -0.51
C GLY A 210 22.72 1.39 -0.84
N LYS A 211 21.75 1.67 0.03
CA LYS A 211 20.32 1.48 -0.22
C LYS A 211 19.65 2.81 -0.56
N ASN A 212 18.70 2.77 -1.50
CA ASN A 212 17.91 3.95 -1.81
C ASN A 212 16.87 4.17 -0.70
N THR A 213 17.08 5.19 0.13
CA THR A 213 16.26 5.51 1.30
C THR A 213 15.29 6.66 1.05
N VAL A 214 15.58 7.52 0.08
CA VAL A 214 14.71 8.62 -0.36
C VAL A 214 14.26 8.35 -1.79
N PRO A 215 12.94 8.35 -2.09
CA PRO A 215 12.45 8.14 -3.44
C PRO A 215 13.09 9.09 -4.45
N LEU A 216 13.32 8.59 -5.67
CA LEU A 216 13.72 9.37 -6.83
C LEU A 216 12.51 9.70 -7.69
N ALA A 217 12.61 10.78 -8.46
CA ALA A 217 11.65 11.13 -9.50
C ALA A 217 12.25 10.82 -10.87
N GLY A 218 11.41 10.34 -11.78
CA GLY A 218 11.78 10.15 -13.17
C GLY A 218 10.56 10.23 -14.07
N THR A 219 10.76 10.07 -15.37
CA THR A 219 9.72 10.19 -16.39
C THR A 219 9.40 8.82 -16.98
N LEU A 220 8.13 8.44 -17.05
CA LEU A 220 7.72 7.20 -17.71
C LEU A 220 8.01 7.29 -19.21
N VAL A 221 8.94 6.48 -19.72
CA VAL A 221 9.32 6.49 -21.14
C VAL A 221 8.82 5.28 -21.92
N ALA A 222 8.44 4.20 -21.23
CA ALA A 222 7.77 3.06 -21.86
C ALA A 222 6.84 2.35 -20.87
N LYS A 223 5.71 1.83 -21.37
CA LYS A 223 4.73 1.03 -20.63
C LYS A 223 4.25 -0.13 -21.51
N GLU A 224 4.53 -1.36 -21.12
CA GLU A 224 4.22 -2.58 -21.88
C GLU A 224 3.39 -3.55 -21.03
N LEU A 225 2.28 -4.06 -21.55
CA LEU A 225 1.45 -5.06 -20.86
C LEU A 225 2.09 -6.44 -20.98
N VAL A 226 2.43 -7.04 -19.85
CA VAL A 226 2.96 -8.41 -19.73
C VAL A 226 1.87 -9.29 -19.12
N LYS A 227 1.27 -10.16 -19.92
CA LYS A 227 0.23 -11.09 -19.46
C LYS A 227 0.86 -12.34 -18.86
N THR A 228 0.34 -12.80 -17.73
CA THR A 228 0.74 -14.09 -17.14
C THR A 228 -0.46 -14.99 -16.96
N SER A 229 -0.20 -16.24 -16.55
CA SER A 229 -1.25 -17.20 -16.21
C SER A 229 -2.09 -16.79 -14.99
N ARG A 230 -1.55 -15.97 -14.09
CA ARG A 230 -2.18 -15.59 -12.81
C ARG A 230 -2.75 -14.17 -12.83
N ARG A 231 -1.96 -13.19 -13.29
CA ARG A 231 -2.34 -11.77 -13.32
C ARG A 231 -1.59 -10.96 -14.38
N ASP A 232 -2.18 -9.86 -14.81
CA ASP A 232 -1.54 -8.94 -15.75
C ASP A 232 -0.57 -7.99 -15.03
N PHE A 233 0.58 -7.75 -15.65
CA PHE A 233 1.58 -6.78 -15.20
C PHE A 233 1.82 -5.70 -16.26
N TYR A 234 2.35 -4.56 -15.84
CA TYR A 234 3.02 -3.62 -16.72
C TYR A 234 4.53 -3.65 -16.46
N LEU A 235 5.29 -3.78 -17.53
CA LEU A 235 6.70 -3.43 -17.56
C LEU A 235 6.82 -1.94 -17.87
N LEU A 236 7.43 -1.20 -16.95
CA LEU A 236 7.70 0.23 -17.07
C LEU A 236 9.18 0.44 -17.30
N LYS A 237 9.51 1.42 -18.15
CA LYS A 237 10.84 2.04 -18.19
C LYS A 237 10.72 3.49 -17.74
N VAL A 238 11.57 3.87 -16.81
CA VAL A 238 11.58 5.21 -16.23
C VAL A 238 12.94 5.86 -16.51
N ASP A 239 12.92 7.05 -17.09
CA ASP A 239 14.10 7.88 -17.28
C ASP A 239 14.37 8.68 -16.01
N MET A 240 15.55 8.48 -15.45
CA MET A 240 16.00 9.12 -14.21
C MET A 240 16.86 10.36 -14.48
N GLY A 241 17.06 10.73 -15.75
CA GLY A 241 18.01 11.75 -16.17
C GLY A 241 19.42 11.19 -16.39
N ASP A 242 20.31 12.01 -16.95
CA ASP A 242 21.72 11.68 -17.21
C ASP A 242 21.94 10.39 -18.02
N GLY A 243 20.97 10.03 -18.87
CA GLY A 243 21.00 8.82 -19.69
C GLY A 243 20.82 7.53 -18.89
N LEU A 244 20.30 7.60 -17.67
CA LEU A 244 20.01 6.45 -16.83
C LEU A 244 18.54 6.07 -16.91
N LEU A 245 18.28 4.85 -17.38
CA LEU A 245 16.95 4.24 -17.36
C LEU A 245 16.88 3.23 -16.22
N ALA A 246 15.71 3.13 -15.60
CA ALA A 246 15.33 2.04 -14.72
C ALA A 246 14.19 1.24 -15.31
N ARG A 247 14.06 -0.02 -14.88
CA ARG A 247 12.94 -0.90 -15.22
C ARG A 247 12.12 -1.21 -13.98
N CYS A 248 10.83 -1.43 -14.18
CA CYS A 248 9.94 -1.88 -13.12
C CYS A 248 8.87 -2.83 -13.66
N LEU A 249 8.59 -3.91 -12.96
CA LEU A 249 7.42 -4.76 -13.24
C LEU A 249 6.39 -4.56 -12.14
N VAL A 250 5.18 -4.12 -12.51
CA VAL A 250 4.11 -3.81 -11.54
C VAL A 250 2.79 -4.48 -11.90
N PRO A 251 1.98 -4.92 -10.92
CA PRO A 251 0.63 -5.38 -11.18
C PRO A 251 -0.20 -4.29 -11.86
N LYS A 252 -1.05 -4.69 -12.80
CA LYS A 252 -1.92 -3.77 -13.54
C LYS A 252 -2.80 -2.88 -12.66
N ASN A 253 -3.21 -3.37 -11.50
CA ASN A 253 -4.07 -2.68 -10.55
C ASN A 253 -3.31 -1.89 -9.46
N LEU A 254 -1.98 -1.81 -9.54
CA LEU A 254 -1.19 -1.07 -8.56
C LEU A 254 -1.53 0.43 -8.61
N LYS A 255 -1.86 1.00 -7.45
CA LYS A 255 -2.00 2.45 -7.27
C LYS A 255 -0.66 3.04 -6.84
N ILE A 256 -0.18 4.03 -7.58
CA ILE A 256 1.11 4.67 -7.33
C ILE A 256 0.93 6.17 -7.09
N MET A 257 1.84 6.74 -6.30
CA MET A 257 1.84 8.17 -5.98
C MET A 257 2.02 8.99 -7.27
N SER A 258 1.09 9.93 -7.51
CA SER A 258 1.08 10.79 -8.71
C SER A 258 1.22 12.29 -8.40
N ASP A 259 1.18 12.67 -7.12
CA ASP A 259 1.16 14.06 -6.67
C ASP A 259 2.59 14.54 -6.35
N TYR A 260 3.07 15.51 -7.13
CA TYR A 260 4.42 16.06 -7.00
C TYR A 260 4.62 16.86 -5.70
N GLN A 261 3.61 17.58 -5.21
CA GLN A 261 3.72 18.30 -3.93
C GLN A 261 3.88 17.32 -2.77
N ARG A 262 3.20 16.17 -2.83
CA ARG A 262 3.37 15.11 -1.82
C ARG A 262 4.74 14.46 -1.88
N TYR A 263 5.28 14.28 -3.09
CA TYR A 263 6.66 13.85 -3.25
C TYR A 263 7.64 14.87 -2.63
N GLU A 264 7.49 16.17 -2.91
CA GLU A 264 8.38 17.21 -2.36
C GLU A 264 8.30 17.32 -0.83
N MET A 265 7.08 17.33 -0.26
CA MET A 265 6.90 17.31 1.20
C MET A 265 7.59 16.11 1.85
N LYS A 266 7.57 14.96 1.19
CA LYS A 266 8.22 13.74 1.68
C LYS A 266 9.74 13.87 1.65
N VAL A 267 10.30 14.32 0.52
CA VAL A 267 11.75 14.55 0.38
C VAL A 267 12.24 15.58 1.41
N ALA A 268 11.49 16.66 1.64
CA ALA A 268 11.80 17.66 2.64
C ALA A 268 11.84 17.08 4.08
N SER A 269 10.81 16.32 4.47
CA SER A 269 10.71 15.74 5.82
C SER A 269 11.82 14.73 6.16
N GLN A 270 12.37 14.04 5.15
CA GLN A 270 13.48 13.10 5.35
C GLN A 270 14.84 13.82 5.45
N ASN A 271 14.99 14.98 4.81
CA ASN A 271 16.19 15.80 4.95
C ASN A 271 16.28 16.45 6.34
N GLU A 272 15.15 16.90 6.90
CA GLU A 272 15.09 17.47 8.26
C GLU A 272 15.47 16.45 9.34
N LYS A 273 14.91 15.23 9.29
CA LYS A 273 15.26 14.15 10.24
C LYS A 273 16.72 13.70 10.19
N LYS A 274 17.40 13.93 9.06
CA LYS A 274 18.82 13.59 8.90
C LYS A 274 19.72 14.64 9.54
N TRP A 275 19.34 15.92 9.48
CA TRP A 275 20.02 17.02 10.16
C TRP A 275 19.93 16.91 11.69
N GLU A 276 18.78 16.53 12.23
CA GLU A 276 18.62 16.35 13.69
C GLU A 276 19.50 15.22 14.25
N LYS A 277 19.67 14.13 13.49
CA LYS A 277 20.58 13.02 13.84
C LYS A 277 22.07 13.36 13.72
N GLU A 278 22.44 14.38 12.94
CA GLU A 278 23.83 14.85 12.83
C GLU A 278 24.20 15.85 13.95
N LEU A 279 23.21 16.29 14.75
CA LEU A 279 23.39 17.21 15.88
C LEU A 279 23.37 16.52 17.26
N GLU A 280 23.04 15.22 17.32
CA GLU A 280 23.18 14.35 18.51
C GLU A 280 24.56 13.68 18.54
#